data_AF-A0A0L1LA79-F1
#
_entry.id   AF-A0A0L1LA79-F1
#
_cell.length_a   1.000
_cell.length_b   1.000
_cell.length_c   1.000
_cell.angle_alpha   90.00
_cell.angle_beta   90.00
_cell.angle_gamma   90.00
#
_symmetry.space_group_name_H-M   'P 1'
#
loop_
_entity.id
_entity.type
_entity.pdbx_description
1 polymer ?
#
loop_
_entity_poly.entity_id
_entity_poly.type
_entity_poly.pdbx_seq_one_letter_code
_entity_poly.pdbx_strand_id
1 'polypeptide(L)'
;MPQQDLAPTPRGWPEKLHDANLDGYLLIAVVALAVFPLQESIGFWPMLVLLVVAGGAGMLLAQLVFRPVQRKRIASDARQGIFECAQRAADAPAPGKWAFGYAKVERGRLLFQAKAGFSGSVAGRVEVYPDPRPAGPVVKAPWLAFPGGKAITLHTGRGLLELAASATSLEMLTGRSAA
;
A
#
# COMPACT_ATOMS: atom_id res chain seq x y z
N MET A 1 -28.07 1.50 -13.12
CA MET A 1 -27.30 2.71 -12.76
C MET A 1 -25.82 2.40 -12.99
N PRO A 2 -25.06 3.23 -13.72
CA PRO A 2 -23.62 3.02 -13.88
C PRO A 2 -22.97 3.03 -12.49
N GLN A 3 -22.21 1.98 -12.20
CA GLN A 3 -21.51 1.84 -10.94
C GLN A 3 -20.38 2.85 -10.94
N GLN A 4 -20.48 3.87 -10.07
CA GLN A 4 -19.53 4.97 -10.03
C GLN A 4 -18.18 4.45 -9.54
N ASP A 5 -17.11 4.79 -10.25
CA ASP A 5 -15.74 4.43 -9.87
C ASP A 5 -15.43 4.93 -8.46
N LEU A 6 -14.55 4.21 -7.75
CA LEU A 6 -14.02 4.69 -6.49
C LEU A 6 -13.21 5.96 -6.75
N ALA A 7 -13.39 6.97 -5.91
CA ALA A 7 -12.68 8.25 -6.00
C ALA A 7 -11.72 8.41 -4.81
N PRO A 8 -10.61 7.63 -4.74
CA PRO A 8 -9.60 7.84 -3.71
C PRO A 8 -8.94 9.21 -3.89
N THR A 9 -8.46 9.81 -2.81
CA THR A 9 -7.72 11.06 -2.85
C THR A 9 -6.49 10.87 -3.73
N PRO A 10 -6.30 11.70 -4.78
CA PRO A 10 -5.25 11.46 -5.77
C PRO A 10 -3.87 11.54 -5.13
N ARG A 11 -2.99 10.60 -5.52
CA ARG A 11 -1.59 10.61 -5.10
C ARG A 11 -0.83 11.74 -5.80
N GLY A 12 -0.07 12.52 -5.02
CA GLY A 12 0.86 13.50 -5.57
C GLY A 12 2.02 12.83 -6.31
N TRP A 13 2.61 13.53 -7.28
CA TRP A 13 3.85 13.10 -7.94
C TRP A 13 4.97 12.66 -6.96
N PRO A 14 5.26 13.37 -5.86
CA PRO A 14 6.28 12.93 -4.90
C PRO A 14 5.97 11.57 -4.25
N GLU A 15 4.69 11.28 -3.95
CA GLU A 15 4.31 9.97 -3.40
C GLU A 15 4.52 8.86 -4.43
N LYS A 16 4.21 9.12 -5.71
CA LYS A 16 4.41 8.17 -6.80
C LYS A 16 5.89 7.84 -7.02
N LEU A 17 6.77 8.84 -6.90
CA LEU A 17 8.22 8.64 -6.97
C LEU A 17 8.74 7.79 -5.81
N HIS A 18 8.30 8.12 -4.60
CA HIS A 18 8.70 7.39 -3.38
C HIS A 18 8.24 5.94 -3.42
N ASP A 19 6.99 5.68 -3.84
CA ASP A 19 6.46 4.32 -3.98
C ASP A 19 7.14 3.51 -5.10
N ALA A 20 7.68 4.18 -6.12
CA ALA A 20 8.49 3.57 -7.17
C ALA A 20 9.96 3.40 -6.77
N ASN A 21 10.34 3.83 -5.55
CA ASN A 21 11.70 3.83 -5.03
C ASN A 21 12.69 4.65 -5.89
N LEU A 22 12.18 5.53 -6.75
CA LEU A 22 12.96 6.31 -7.70
C LEU A 22 13.81 7.36 -6.99
N ASP A 23 13.28 7.95 -5.93
CA ASP A 23 14.00 8.87 -5.04
C ASP A 23 15.19 8.20 -4.36
N GLY A 24 15.03 6.94 -3.93
CA GLY A 24 16.11 6.13 -3.36
C GLY A 24 17.24 5.86 -4.37
N TYR A 25 16.91 5.45 -5.59
CA TYR A 25 17.91 5.25 -6.65
C TYR A 25 18.62 6.55 -7.03
N LEU A 26 17.89 7.65 -7.11
CA LEU A 26 18.43 8.97 -7.46
C LEU A 26 19.36 9.49 -6.35
N LEU A 27 18.98 9.29 -5.09
CA LEU A 27 19.82 9.58 -3.93
C LEU A 27 21.12 8.77 -3.95
N ILE A 28 21.04 7.45 -4.18
CA ILE A 28 22.23 6.59 -4.28
C ILE A 28 23.14 7.08 -5.41
N ALA A 29 22.58 7.42 -6.57
CA ALA A 29 23.36 7.92 -7.70
C ALA A 29 24.07 9.24 -7.38
N VAL A 30 23.37 10.21 -6.76
CA VAL A 30 23.94 11.50 -6.37
C VAL A 30 25.03 11.33 -5.32
N VAL A 31 24.80 10.52 -4.29
CA VAL A 31 25.79 10.24 -3.24
C VAL A 31 27.00 9.53 -3.82
N ALA A 32 26.80 8.52 -4.69
CA ALA A 32 27.89 7.83 -5.35
C ALA A 32 28.72 8.81 -6.19
N LEU A 33 28.10 9.67 -6.99
CA LEU A 33 28.81 10.68 -7.80
C LEU A 33 29.57 11.70 -6.95
N ALA A 34 29.00 12.14 -5.83
CA ALA A 34 29.65 13.10 -4.93
C ALA A 34 30.83 12.50 -4.17
N VAL A 35 30.77 11.21 -3.85
CA VAL A 35 31.74 10.52 -2.99
C VAL A 35 32.80 9.76 -3.81
N PHE A 36 32.52 9.42 -5.07
CA PHE A 36 33.46 8.73 -5.96
C PHE A 36 34.83 9.42 -6.08
N PRO A 37 34.94 10.76 -6.24
CA PRO A 37 36.24 11.42 -6.29
C PRO A 37 37.07 11.28 -5.00
N LEU A 38 36.41 11.04 -3.85
CA LEU A 38 37.08 10.85 -2.57
C LEU A 38 37.69 9.46 -2.43
N GLN A 39 37.33 8.50 -3.29
CA GLN A 39 37.82 7.11 -3.20
C GLN A 39 39.35 7.04 -3.19
N GLU A 40 40.02 7.87 -4.00
CA GLU A 40 41.49 7.90 -4.07
C GLU A 40 42.13 8.46 -2.79
N SER A 41 41.39 9.27 -2.02
CA SER A 41 41.88 9.94 -0.82
C SER A 41 41.69 9.12 0.46
N ILE A 42 40.53 8.49 0.61
CA ILE A 42 40.14 7.79 1.85
C ILE A 42 40.10 6.27 1.70
N GLY A 43 40.28 5.75 0.48
CA GLY A 43 40.22 4.32 0.19
C GLY A 43 38.79 3.77 0.15
N PHE A 44 38.68 2.52 -0.31
CA PHE A 44 37.39 1.88 -0.59
C PHE A 44 36.52 1.68 0.66
N TRP A 45 37.08 1.17 1.76
CA TRP A 45 36.29 0.83 2.96
C TRP A 45 35.64 2.05 3.62
N PRO A 46 36.37 3.16 3.88
CA PRO A 46 35.75 4.37 4.43
C PRO A 46 34.73 5.00 3.48
N MET A 47 35.00 4.96 2.18
CA MET A 47 34.07 5.43 1.15
C MET A 47 32.75 4.63 1.16
N LEU A 48 32.83 3.30 1.26
CA LEU A 48 31.66 2.43 1.34
C LEU A 48 30.83 2.74 2.59
N VAL A 49 31.48 2.91 3.74
CA VAL A 49 30.79 3.29 5.00
C VAL A 49 30.08 4.64 4.83
N LEU A 50 30.75 5.64 4.25
CA LEU A 50 30.17 6.96 4.04
C LEU A 50 28.95 6.90 3.11
N LEU A 51 29.02 6.08 2.05
CA LEU A 51 27.92 5.89 1.11
C LEU A 51 26.70 5.23 1.79
N VAL A 52 26.93 4.20 2.62
CA VAL A 52 25.85 3.54 3.37
C VAL A 52 25.21 4.51 4.37
N VAL A 53 26.02 5.26 5.12
CA VAL A 53 25.52 6.23 6.11
C VAL A 53 24.77 7.37 5.45
N ALA A 54 25.33 7.99 4.40
CA ALA A 54 24.68 9.08 3.68
C ALA A 54 23.40 8.64 2.96
N GLY A 55 23.43 7.47 2.31
CA GLY A 55 22.25 6.88 1.68
C GLY A 55 21.15 6.56 2.69
N GLY A 56 21.51 5.94 3.82
CA GLY A 56 20.59 5.66 4.91
C GLY A 56 19.98 6.93 5.52
N ALA A 57 20.79 7.96 5.77
CA ALA A 57 20.33 9.25 6.28
C ALA A 57 19.38 9.94 5.30
N GLY A 58 19.70 9.97 4.01
CA GLY A 58 18.83 10.56 3.00
C GLY A 58 17.51 9.81 2.85
N MET A 59 17.51 8.47 2.93
CA MET A 59 16.26 7.69 2.96
C MET A 59 15.40 8.02 4.18
N LEU A 60 16.00 8.17 5.37
CA LEU A 60 15.27 8.56 6.57
C LEU A 60 14.65 9.96 6.43
N LEU A 61 15.40 10.91 5.87
CA LEU A 61 14.90 12.26 5.61
C LEU A 61 13.72 12.24 4.62
N ALA A 62 13.83 11.48 3.53
CA ALA A 62 12.73 11.31 2.59
C ALA A 62 11.48 10.75 3.29
N GLN A 63 11.63 9.73 4.14
CA GLN A 63 10.51 9.17 4.91
C GLN A 63 9.87 10.21 5.85
N LEU A 64 10.66 11.06 6.51
CA LEU A 64 10.15 12.10 7.39
C LEU A 64 9.33 13.15 6.62
N VAL A 65 9.71 13.46 5.38
CA VAL A 65 9.01 14.42 4.52
C VAL A 65 7.72 13.82 3.92
N PHE A 66 7.74 12.56 3.46
CA PHE A 66 6.59 11.97 2.77
C PHE A 66 5.53 11.38 3.70
N ARG A 67 5.92 10.85 4.87
CA ARG A 67 4.97 10.31 5.86
C ARG A 67 3.82 11.25 6.23
N PRO A 68 4.01 12.55 6.51
CA PRO A 68 2.90 13.43 6.86
C PRO A 68 1.91 13.63 5.71
N VAL A 69 2.39 13.68 4.47
CA VAL A 69 1.55 13.83 3.26
C VAL A 69 0.70 12.58 3.07
N GLN A 70 1.33 11.40 3.10
CA GLN A 70 0.64 10.12 3.01
C GLN A 70 -0.41 9.95 4.12
N ARG A 71 -0.06 10.31 5.37
CA ARG A 71 -0.99 10.23 6.51
C ARG A 71 -2.22 11.12 6.32
N LYS A 72 -2.05 12.36 5.83
CA LYS A 72 -3.18 13.25 5.55
C LYS A 72 -4.10 12.68 4.48
N ARG A 73 -3.54 12.11 3.42
CA ARG A 73 -4.30 11.46 2.34
C ARG A 73 -5.06 10.24 2.86
N ILE A 74 -4.38 9.33 3.56
CA ILE A 74 -5.00 8.14 4.16
C ILE A 74 -6.13 8.53 5.12
N ALA A 75 -5.95 9.59 5.91
CA ALA A 75 -7.01 10.10 6.78
C ALA A 75 -8.20 10.67 5.99
N SER A 76 -7.97 11.33 4.85
CA SER A 76 -9.03 11.80 3.93
C SER A 76 -9.81 10.62 3.34
N ASP A 77 -9.11 9.58 2.88
CA ASP A 77 -9.72 8.37 2.32
C ASP A 77 -10.54 7.64 3.38
N ALA A 78 -9.99 7.48 4.59
CA ALA A 78 -10.67 6.84 5.71
C ALA A 78 -11.97 7.54 6.09
N ARG A 79 -12.05 8.89 6.00
CA ARG A 79 -13.29 9.65 6.22
C ARG A 79 -14.38 9.28 5.20
N GLN A 80 -13.99 8.93 3.98
CA GLN A 80 -14.88 8.48 2.92
C GLN A 80 -15.17 6.97 2.99
N GLY A 81 -14.59 6.27 3.97
CA GLY A 81 -14.64 4.81 4.10
C GLY A 81 -13.80 4.08 3.05
N ILE A 82 -12.89 4.78 2.37
CA ILE A 82 -12.00 4.24 1.35
C ILE A 82 -10.64 3.91 1.98
N PHE A 83 -10.05 2.78 1.60
CA PHE A 83 -8.70 2.41 2.01
C PHE A 83 -7.97 1.59 0.95
N GLU A 84 -6.65 1.58 1.04
CA GLU A 84 -5.80 0.75 0.19
C GLU A 84 -5.78 -0.68 0.69
N CYS A 85 -5.93 -1.63 -0.23
CA CYS A 85 -5.92 -3.04 0.08
C CYS A 85 -5.39 -3.88 -1.07
N ALA A 86 -5.10 -5.13 -0.75
CA ALA A 86 -4.94 -6.19 -1.72
C ALA A 86 -6.00 -7.25 -1.44
N GLN A 87 -6.61 -7.81 -2.48
CA GLN A 87 -7.58 -8.89 -2.33
C GLN A 87 -7.20 -10.11 -3.15
N ARG A 88 -7.68 -11.28 -2.72
CA ARG A 88 -7.71 -12.50 -3.53
C ARG A 88 -8.93 -13.33 -3.13
N ALA A 89 -9.45 -14.11 -4.09
CA ALA A 89 -10.43 -15.13 -3.78
C ALA A 89 -9.75 -16.22 -2.91
N ALA A 90 -10.38 -16.63 -1.81
CA ALA A 90 -9.76 -17.57 -0.87
C ALA A 90 -9.76 -19.01 -1.42
N ASP A 91 -10.62 -19.30 -2.38
CA ASP A 91 -10.79 -20.57 -3.09
C ASP A 91 -9.97 -20.67 -4.38
N ALA A 92 -9.17 -19.65 -4.72
CA ALA A 92 -8.30 -19.71 -5.88
C ALA A 92 -7.21 -20.81 -5.72
N PRO A 93 -7.04 -21.72 -6.70
CA PRO A 93 -6.07 -22.81 -6.61
C PRO A 93 -4.62 -22.29 -6.68
N ALA A 94 -3.78 -22.69 -5.70
CA ALA A 94 -2.39 -22.20 -5.46
C ALA A 94 -2.33 -20.67 -5.23
N PRO A 95 -1.21 -20.00 -4.85
CA PRO A 95 -1.30 -18.66 -4.26
C PRO A 95 -1.80 -17.66 -5.31
N GLY A 96 -3.12 -17.40 -5.30
CA GLY A 96 -3.77 -16.52 -6.23
C GLY A 96 -3.06 -15.16 -6.24
N LYS A 97 -2.91 -14.57 -7.43
CA LYS A 97 -2.30 -13.24 -7.55
C LYS A 97 -3.14 -12.24 -6.77
N TRP A 98 -2.50 -11.55 -5.82
CA TRP A 98 -3.12 -10.45 -5.10
C TRP A 98 -3.47 -9.34 -6.09
N ALA A 99 -4.74 -8.97 -6.13
CA ALA A 99 -5.21 -7.79 -6.84
C ALA A 99 -5.09 -6.60 -5.90
N PHE A 100 -4.18 -5.69 -6.21
CA PHE A 100 -4.01 -4.47 -5.43
C PHE A 100 -4.97 -3.40 -5.92
N GLY A 101 -5.47 -2.58 -5.00
CA GLY A 101 -6.43 -1.55 -5.34
C GLY A 101 -6.91 -0.76 -4.14
N TYR A 102 -8.11 -0.24 -4.28
CA TYR A 102 -8.83 0.47 -3.24
C TYR A 102 -10.11 -0.28 -2.91
N ALA A 103 -10.45 -0.33 -1.63
CA ALA A 103 -11.75 -0.78 -1.17
C ALA A 103 -12.51 0.37 -0.51
N LYS A 104 -13.84 0.33 -0.62
CA LYS A 104 -14.76 1.23 0.08
C LYS A 104 -15.78 0.42 0.87
N VAL A 105 -15.91 0.72 2.15
CA VAL A 105 -16.91 0.10 3.02
C VAL A 105 -18.18 0.93 2.99
N GLU A 106 -19.23 0.37 2.41
CA GLU A 106 -20.58 0.92 2.47
C GLU A 106 -21.47 0.00 3.31
N ARG A 107 -22.65 0.48 3.75
CA ARG A 107 -23.54 -0.29 4.64
C ARG A 107 -23.82 -1.68 4.06
N GLY A 108 -23.28 -2.71 4.73
CA GLY A 108 -23.45 -4.11 4.34
C GLY A 108 -22.80 -4.52 3.01
N ARG A 109 -21.88 -3.72 2.44
CA ARG A 109 -21.18 -4.09 1.21
C ARG A 109 -19.75 -3.53 1.15
N LEU A 110 -18.84 -4.33 0.62
CA LEU A 110 -17.48 -3.93 0.30
C LEU A 110 -17.38 -3.72 -1.21
N LEU A 111 -17.00 -2.52 -1.62
CA LEU A 111 -16.67 -2.22 -3.01
C LEU A 111 -15.16 -2.31 -3.17
N PHE A 112 -14.67 -2.99 -4.21
CA PHE A 112 -13.25 -3.06 -4.53
C PHE A 112 -13.03 -2.61 -5.97
N GLN A 113 -11.96 -1.85 -6.21
CA GLN A 113 -11.52 -1.51 -7.54
C GLN A 113 -10.00 -1.66 -7.62
N ALA A 114 -9.55 -2.46 -8.59
CA ALA A 114 -8.13 -2.65 -8.85
C ALA A 114 -7.47 -1.33 -9.28
N LYS A 115 -6.16 -1.22 -9.07
CA LYS A 115 -5.34 -0.15 -9.65
C LYS A 115 -4.53 -0.66 -10.83
N ALA A 116 -4.17 0.24 -11.74
CA ALA A 116 -3.24 -0.07 -12.81
C ALA A 116 -1.81 -0.17 -12.24
N GLY A 117 -1.24 -1.38 -12.18
CA GLY A 117 0.10 -1.61 -11.64
C GLY A 117 0.21 -1.40 -10.12
N PHE A 118 1.40 -1.05 -9.61
CA PHE A 118 1.62 -0.92 -8.16
C PHE A 118 1.30 0.48 -7.60
N SER A 119 1.36 1.53 -8.41
CA SER A 119 1.19 2.93 -7.97
C SER A 119 0.23 3.74 -8.84
N GLY A 120 -0.43 3.10 -9.82
CA GLY A 120 -1.35 3.77 -10.73
C GLY A 120 -2.69 4.13 -10.08
N SER A 121 -3.48 4.89 -10.83
CA SER A 121 -4.87 5.19 -10.47
C SER A 121 -5.74 3.94 -10.47
N VAL A 122 -6.91 4.03 -9.82
CA VAL A 122 -7.97 3.03 -9.97
C VAL A 122 -8.26 2.80 -11.46
N ALA A 123 -8.42 1.54 -11.84
CA ALA A 123 -8.66 1.13 -13.21
C ALA A 123 -9.52 -0.14 -13.24
N GLY A 124 -10.39 -0.23 -14.24
CA GLY A 124 -11.27 -1.39 -14.42
C GLY A 124 -12.57 -1.29 -13.63
N ARG A 125 -13.27 -2.41 -13.53
CA ARG A 125 -14.64 -2.47 -12.97
C ARG A 125 -14.62 -2.48 -11.44
N VAL A 126 -15.60 -1.81 -10.83
CA VAL A 126 -15.87 -1.96 -9.39
C VAL A 126 -16.49 -3.32 -9.12
N GLU A 127 -15.82 -4.11 -8.29
CA GLU A 127 -16.30 -5.38 -7.74
C GLU A 127 -17.10 -5.12 -6.46
N VAL A 128 -18.21 -5.82 -6.30
CA VAL A 128 -19.09 -5.64 -5.14
C VAL A 128 -19.23 -6.96 -4.40
N TYR A 129 -18.91 -6.91 -3.11
CA TYR A 129 -19.02 -8.02 -2.18
C TYR A 129 -20.11 -7.69 -1.14
N PRO A 130 -21.29 -8.31 -1.24
CA PRO A 130 -22.37 -8.10 -0.28
C PRO A 130 -22.11 -8.84 1.03
N ASP A 131 -22.58 -8.25 2.14
CA ASP A 131 -22.55 -8.76 3.51
C ASP A 131 -21.17 -9.33 3.94
N PRO A 132 -20.10 -8.52 3.92
CA PRO A 132 -18.77 -8.98 4.32
C PRO A 132 -18.73 -9.22 5.84
N ARG A 133 -18.51 -10.48 6.23
CA ARG A 133 -18.39 -10.92 7.63
C ARG A 133 -17.04 -11.59 7.88
N PRO A 134 -16.38 -11.37 9.02
CA PRO A 134 -15.16 -12.09 9.38
C PRO A 134 -15.38 -13.61 9.40
N ALA A 135 -14.54 -14.36 8.69
CA ALA A 135 -14.55 -15.82 8.67
C ALA A 135 -13.39 -16.44 9.47
N GLY A 136 -12.51 -15.62 10.06
CA GLY A 136 -11.34 -16.08 10.80
C GLY A 136 -10.57 -14.95 11.47
N PRO A 137 -9.46 -15.27 12.17
CA PRO A 137 -8.64 -14.28 12.86
C PRO A 137 -7.90 -13.37 11.88
N VAL A 138 -7.56 -12.18 12.35
CA VAL A 138 -6.68 -11.26 11.62
C VAL A 138 -5.24 -11.74 11.78
N VAL A 139 -4.56 -12.00 10.67
CA VAL A 139 -3.17 -12.48 10.62
C VAL A 139 -2.23 -11.44 10.00
N LYS A 140 -0.92 -11.68 10.06
CA LYS A 140 0.07 -10.84 9.36
C LYS A 140 -0.09 -11.01 7.85
N ALA A 141 -0.17 -9.92 7.10
CA ALA A 141 -0.24 -9.99 5.65
C ALA A 141 1.07 -10.53 5.05
N PRO A 142 1.02 -11.32 3.97
CA PRO A 142 2.21 -11.61 3.17
C PRO A 142 2.89 -10.32 2.73
N TRP A 143 4.23 -10.29 2.73
CA TRP A 143 4.99 -9.11 2.31
C TRP A 143 4.61 -8.67 0.89
N LEU A 144 4.39 -9.63 0.00
CA LEU A 144 3.96 -9.39 -1.38
C LEU A 144 2.53 -8.83 -1.49
N ALA A 145 1.67 -9.01 -0.48
CA ALA A 145 0.29 -8.54 -0.49
C ALA A 145 0.16 -7.13 0.09
N PHE A 146 0.74 -6.90 1.27
CA PHE A 146 0.72 -5.61 1.93
C PHE A 146 1.87 -5.54 2.96
N PRO A 147 3.03 -4.96 2.62
CA PRO A 147 4.17 -4.85 3.52
C PRO A 147 3.79 -4.18 4.85
N GLY A 148 4.02 -4.87 5.97
CA GLY A 148 3.67 -4.36 7.31
C GLY A 148 2.17 -4.32 7.62
N GLY A 149 1.32 -4.84 6.74
CA GLY A 149 -0.13 -4.90 6.91
C GLY A 149 -0.62 -6.14 7.67
N LYS A 150 -1.94 -6.23 7.75
CA LYS A 150 -2.68 -7.39 8.28
C LYS A 150 -3.59 -7.95 7.19
N ALA A 151 -3.93 -9.22 7.29
CA ALA A 151 -4.86 -9.90 6.39
C ALA A 151 -5.99 -10.56 7.19
N ILE A 152 -7.18 -10.60 6.61
CA ILE A 152 -8.37 -11.26 7.17
C ILE A 152 -9.12 -11.99 6.06
N THR A 153 -9.72 -13.12 6.39
CA THR A 153 -10.66 -13.82 5.52
C THR A 153 -12.07 -13.37 5.83
N LEU A 154 -12.82 -13.00 4.80
CA LEU A 154 -14.19 -12.54 4.86
C LEU A 154 -15.10 -13.53 4.14
N HIS A 155 -16.22 -13.86 4.76
CA HIS A 155 -17.36 -14.47 4.09
C HIS A 155 -18.16 -13.36 3.42
N THR A 156 -18.49 -13.53 2.14
CA THR A 156 -19.29 -12.59 1.37
C THR A 156 -20.39 -13.36 0.64
N GLY A 157 -21.42 -12.69 0.12
CA GLY A 157 -22.41 -13.34 -0.74
C GLY A 157 -21.86 -13.85 -2.08
N ARG A 158 -20.57 -13.62 -2.38
CA ARG A 158 -19.84 -14.17 -3.53
C ARG A 158 -18.85 -15.28 -3.15
N GLY A 159 -18.83 -15.71 -1.89
CA GLY A 159 -17.88 -16.69 -1.36
C GLY A 159 -16.83 -16.06 -0.45
N LEU A 160 -15.72 -16.77 -0.27
CA LEU A 160 -14.64 -16.37 0.63
C LEU A 160 -13.66 -15.41 -0.05
N LEU A 161 -13.40 -14.28 0.59
CA LEU A 161 -12.49 -13.24 0.13
C LEU A 161 -11.37 -13.07 1.17
N GLU A 162 -10.12 -13.15 0.75
CA GLU A 162 -9.02 -12.68 1.59
C GLU A 162 -8.70 -11.22 1.27
N LEU A 163 -8.59 -10.41 2.31
CA LEU A 163 -8.33 -8.98 2.23
C LEU A 163 -7.12 -8.64 3.09
N ALA A 164 -6.10 -8.02 2.48
CA ALA A 164 -4.93 -7.48 3.14
C ALA A 164 -4.97 -5.94 3.13
N ALA A 165 -4.86 -5.32 4.30
CA ALA A 165 -4.89 -3.86 4.46
C ALA A 165 -4.15 -3.42 5.74
N SER A 166 -4.16 -2.11 6.04
CA SER A 166 -3.69 -1.63 7.35
C SER A 166 -4.59 -2.15 8.48
N ALA A 167 -4.03 -2.28 9.69
CA ALA A 167 -4.79 -2.71 10.86
C ALA A 167 -6.05 -1.85 11.10
N THR A 168 -5.89 -0.53 11.02
CA THR A 168 -6.99 0.44 11.13
C THR A 168 -8.06 0.26 10.06
N SER A 169 -7.68 -0.12 8.83
CA SER A 169 -8.63 -0.36 7.74
C SER A 169 -9.45 -1.61 7.96
N LEU A 170 -8.82 -2.68 8.47
CA LEU A 170 -9.54 -3.89 8.84
C LEU A 170 -10.46 -3.66 10.04
N GLU A 171 -10.04 -2.87 11.03
CA GLU A 171 -10.90 -2.48 12.17
C GLU A 171 -12.12 -1.67 11.72
N MET A 172 -11.98 -0.78 10.72
CA MET A 172 -13.12 -0.08 10.12
C MET A 172 -14.12 -1.03 9.47
N LEU A 173 -13.64 -2.14 8.89
CA LEU A 173 -14.46 -3.15 8.25
C LEU A 173 -15.14 -4.06 9.29
N THR A 174 -14.42 -4.52 10.30
CA THR A 174 -14.98 -5.42 11.33
C THR A 174 -15.83 -4.70 12.37
N GLY A 175 -15.49 -3.46 12.72
CA GLY A 175 -16.22 -2.64 13.69
C GLY A 175 -17.55 -2.09 13.19
N ARG A 176 -17.76 -1.98 11.86
CA ARG A 176 -19.03 -1.58 11.25
C ARG A 176 -19.97 -2.75 10.94
N SER A 177 -19.46 -3.97 10.85
CA SER A 177 -20.29 -5.17 10.68
C SER A 177 -20.97 -5.64 11.98
N ALA A 178 -20.65 -5.01 13.12
CA ALA A 178 -21.19 -5.34 14.44
C ALA A 178 -22.28 -4.36 14.95
N ALA A 179 -22.64 -3.35 14.15
CA ALA A 179 -23.69 -2.36 14.46
C ALA A 179 -24.78 -2.40 13.39
#